data_AF-A0A950ITG0-F1
#
_entry.id   AF-A0A950ITG0-F1
#
_cell.length_a   1.000
_cell.length_b   1.000
_cell.length_c   1.000
_cell.angle_alpha   90.00
_cell.angle_beta   90.00
_cell.angle_gamma   90.00
#
_symmetry.space_group_name_H-M   'P 1'
#
loop_
_entity.id
_entity.type
_entity.pdbx_description
1 polymer ?
#
loop_
_entity_poly.entity_id
_entity_poly.type
_entity_poly.pdbx_seq_one_letter_code
_entity_poly.pdbx_strand_id
1 'polypeptide(L)'
;MPRSTEIRTQSLTQAELNSPRLKSPQLKSHVRRVVLKAGGTLFLSVFAPLAANAAQILAVRVWPSEDYTRVTLENDSELKTTHFLVKDPNRLVIDIEGLELNATLRQLVAKIQGDDPYIKQVRVGQNRPNVVRLVFDLKEEINPQVFTLPPVGGYQHRLIFDLYPVNPPDPIAALINEWDKNHPGDAQSKARQGPPDGKHDAWPKEDAPDVTRMLTIVLDPGHGGEDP
;
A
#
# COMPACT_ATOMS: atom_id res chain seq x y z
N MET A 1 -35.72 112.59 0.04
CA MET A 1 -35.49 112.17 1.45
C MET A 1 -34.72 110.86 1.44
N PRO A 2 -33.77 110.69 2.37
CA PRO A 2 -32.35 110.38 2.10
C PRO A 2 -31.99 108.91 2.45
N ARG A 3 -30.81 108.32 2.20
CA ARG A 3 -29.41 108.66 2.53
C ARG A 3 -28.49 107.73 1.71
N SER A 4 -27.42 108.27 1.09
CA SER A 4 -26.00 108.14 1.51
C SER A 4 -25.41 106.74 1.24
N THR A 5 -24.22 106.54 0.67
CA THR A 5 -22.92 107.22 0.85
C THR A 5 -22.01 106.62 -0.25
N GLU A 6 -21.34 107.43 -1.11
CA GLU A 6 -19.87 107.69 -1.11
C GLU A 6 -18.97 106.43 -1.22
N ILE A 7 -17.84 106.33 -1.95
CA ILE A 7 -16.89 107.30 -2.52
C ILE A 7 -15.84 106.52 -3.37
N ARG A 8 -15.32 107.14 -4.45
CA ARG A 8 -13.87 107.28 -4.85
C ARG A 8 -13.02 105.97 -4.98
N THR A 9 -12.11 105.76 -5.94
CA THR A 9 -11.00 106.60 -6.43
C THR A 9 -10.26 105.80 -7.53
N GLN A 10 -9.90 106.46 -8.65
CA GLN A 10 -8.61 106.46 -9.37
C GLN A 10 -7.83 105.13 -9.56
N SER A 11 -7.50 104.69 -10.77
CA SER A 11 -6.52 105.19 -11.76
C SER A 11 -5.26 104.30 -11.83
N LEU A 12 -5.02 103.76 -13.03
CA LEU A 12 -3.74 103.67 -13.76
C LEU A 12 -2.45 103.35 -12.97
N THR A 13 -1.89 102.17 -13.23
CA THR A 13 -0.44 101.86 -13.28
C THR A 13 -0.31 100.60 -14.14
N GLN A 14 0.00 100.67 -15.43
CA GLN A 14 1.29 100.95 -16.08
C GLN A 14 2.21 99.72 -16.16
N ALA A 15 2.70 99.51 -17.40
CA ALA A 15 3.87 98.75 -17.82
C ALA A 15 3.73 97.24 -18.05
N GLU A 16 3.49 96.94 -19.32
CA GLU A 16 4.20 95.92 -20.10
C GLU A 16 5.61 95.57 -19.58
N LEU A 17 5.87 94.28 -19.42
CA LEU A 17 7.15 93.71 -19.84
C LEU A 17 6.88 92.42 -20.63
N ASN A 18 6.96 92.56 -21.95
CA ASN A 18 7.04 91.46 -22.90
C ASN A 18 8.39 90.76 -22.77
N SER A 19 8.38 89.52 -22.27
CA SER A 19 9.52 88.60 -22.35
C SER A 19 9.25 87.55 -23.43
N PRO A 20 10.17 87.29 -24.37
CA PRO A 20 9.96 86.27 -25.38
C PRO A 20 10.02 84.88 -24.73
N ARG A 21 8.91 84.12 -24.80
CA ARG A 21 8.88 82.69 -24.46
C ARG A 21 9.76 81.91 -25.45
N LEU A 22 10.94 81.50 -25.00
CA LEU A 22 11.68 80.41 -25.63
C LEU A 22 10.84 79.12 -25.55
N LYS A 23 10.42 78.60 -26.71
CA LYS A 23 9.80 77.28 -26.81
C LYS A 23 10.87 76.22 -26.52
N SER A 24 10.76 75.53 -25.40
CA SER A 24 11.55 74.32 -25.14
C SER A 24 11.05 73.16 -26.00
N PRO A 25 11.94 72.35 -26.61
CA PRO A 25 11.53 71.15 -27.30
C PRO A 25 11.06 70.10 -26.29
N GLN A 26 9.82 69.63 -26.45
CA GLN A 26 9.28 68.45 -25.77
C GLN A 26 10.08 67.20 -26.18
N LEU A 27 11.04 66.80 -25.34
CA LEU A 27 11.74 65.52 -25.47
C LEU A 27 10.76 64.38 -25.17
N LYS A 28 10.37 63.67 -26.22
CA LYS A 28 9.48 62.52 -26.21
C LYS A 28 9.99 61.43 -25.25
N SER A 29 9.14 61.03 -24.31
CA SER A 29 9.34 60.05 -23.25
C SER A 29 9.35 58.58 -23.71
N HIS A 30 10.27 58.19 -24.60
CA HIS A 30 10.23 56.83 -25.20
C HIS A 30 11.16 55.77 -24.58
N VAL A 31 11.92 56.06 -23.51
CA VAL A 31 12.96 55.12 -23.02
C VAL A 31 12.57 54.35 -21.74
N ARG A 32 11.31 54.38 -21.29
CA ARG A 32 10.86 53.65 -20.09
C ARG A 32 9.95 52.44 -20.34
N ARG A 33 9.96 51.87 -21.55
CA ARG A 33 9.01 50.80 -21.91
C ARG A 33 9.58 49.60 -22.66
N VAL A 34 10.88 49.32 -22.51
CA VAL A 34 11.48 48.12 -23.15
C VAL A 34 12.03 47.11 -22.13
N VAL A 35 12.33 47.50 -20.89
CA VAL A 35 12.92 46.55 -19.92
C VAL A 35 11.89 45.61 -19.25
N LEU A 36 10.59 45.91 -19.32
CA LEU A 36 9.56 45.09 -18.65
C LEU A 36 8.98 43.93 -19.46
N LYS A 37 9.50 43.65 -20.67
CA LYS A 37 9.06 42.48 -21.48
C LYS A 37 10.12 41.39 -21.64
N ALA A 38 11.35 41.60 -21.18
CA ALA A 38 12.42 40.59 -21.27
C ALA A 38 12.65 39.80 -19.96
N GLY A 39 12.17 40.29 -18.82
CA GLY A 39 12.37 39.61 -17.52
C GLY A 39 11.39 38.46 -17.23
N GLY A 40 10.19 38.49 -17.81
CA GLY A 40 9.15 37.48 -17.57
C GLY A 40 9.33 36.18 -18.35
N THR A 41 10.05 36.21 -19.47
CA THR A 41 10.30 35.04 -20.32
C THR A 41 11.51 34.21 -19.89
N LEU A 42 12.41 34.76 -19.06
CA LEU A 42 13.61 34.03 -18.62
C LEU A 42 13.36 33.15 -17.38
N PHE A 43 12.43 33.53 -16.49
CA PHE A 43 12.10 32.73 -15.30
C PHE A 43 11.26 31.48 -15.58
N LEU A 44 10.63 31.37 -16.76
CA LEU A 44 9.83 30.20 -17.14
C LEU A 44 10.63 29.13 -17.92
N SER A 45 11.95 29.30 -18.06
CA SER A 45 12.81 28.38 -18.82
C SER A 45 13.65 27.42 -17.97
N VAL A 46 13.56 27.50 -16.64
CA VAL A 46 14.38 26.71 -15.69
C VAL A 46 13.54 25.72 -14.86
N PHE A 47 12.31 25.45 -15.26
CA PHE A 47 11.54 24.32 -14.72
C PHE A 47 11.30 23.31 -15.85
N ALA A 48 12.36 22.60 -16.23
CA ALA A 48 12.17 21.34 -16.92
C ALA A 48 11.44 20.40 -15.93
N PRO A 49 10.26 19.85 -16.27
CA PRO A 49 9.62 18.88 -15.41
C PRO A 49 10.57 17.70 -15.25
N LEU A 50 11.03 17.43 -14.03
CA LEU A 50 11.70 16.16 -13.74
C LEU A 50 10.70 15.06 -14.04
N ALA A 51 10.99 14.21 -15.02
CA ALA A 51 10.22 13.00 -15.25
C ALA A 51 10.35 12.12 -14.01
N ALA A 52 9.27 12.01 -13.24
CA ALA A 52 9.15 10.98 -12.21
C ALA A 52 8.98 9.64 -12.94
N ASN A 53 10.01 8.80 -12.92
CA ASN A 53 9.92 7.46 -13.48
C ASN A 53 9.06 6.59 -12.56
N ALA A 54 8.13 5.84 -13.13
CA ALA A 54 7.42 4.81 -12.39
C ALA A 54 8.41 3.72 -11.98
N ALA A 55 8.23 3.20 -10.76
CA ALA A 55 8.96 2.07 -10.23
C ALA A 55 8.83 0.86 -11.17
N GLN A 56 9.86 0.03 -11.20
CA GLN A 56 9.89 -1.18 -12.00
C GLN A 56 9.83 -2.43 -11.13
N ILE A 57 8.98 -3.38 -11.54
CA ILE A 57 8.98 -4.73 -10.97
C ILE A 57 10.10 -5.53 -11.63
N LEU A 58 11.05 -5.96 -10.81
CA LEU A 58 12.22 -6.74 -11.20
C LEU A 58 11.90 -8.24 -11.20
N ALA A 59 11.18 -8.71 -10.19
CA ALA A 59 10.80 -10.11 -10.06
C ALA A 59 9.48 -10.30 -9.31
N VAL A 60 8.83 -11.43 -9.57
CA VAL A 60 7.62 -11.87 -8.88
C VAL A 60 7.81 -13.30 -8.38
N ARG A 61 7.53 -13.52 -7.10
CA ARG A 61 7.59 -14.83 -6.45
C ARG A 61 6.26 -15.12 -5.75
N VAL A 62 5.85 -16.39 -5.79
CA VAL A 62 4.66 -16.90 -5.10
C VAL A 62 5.09 -18.15 -4.36
N TRP A 63 4.71 -18.24 -3.08
CA TRP A 63 4.93 -19.39 -2.22
C TRP A 63 3.58 -19.82 -1.65
N PRO A 64 2.93 -20.84 -2.25
CA PRO A 64 1.69 -21.40 -1.72
C PRO A 64 1.99 -22.42 -0.61
N SER A 65 1.27 -22.32 0.51
CA SER A 65 1.34 -23.24 1.65
C SER A 65 0.03 -23.25 2.42
N GLU A 66 -0.22 -24.32 3.17
CA GLU A 66 -1.37 -24.51 4.07
C GLU A 66 -1.34 -23.61 5.32
N ASP A 67 -0.23 -22.92 5.60
CA ASP A 67 -0.17 -21.94 6.69
C ASP A 67 -0.52 -20.52 6.22
N TYR A 68 0.00 -20.15 5.03
CA TYR A 68 -0.25 -18.89 4.35
C TYR A 68 0.28 -18.96 2.93
N THR A 69 -0.29 -18.14 2.04
CA THR A 69 0.34 -17.87 0.74
C THR A 69 1.09 -16.55 0.78
N ARG A 70 2.35 -16.58 0.37
CA ARG A 70 3.17 -15.36 0.22
C ARG A 70 3.34 -15.00 -1.24
N VAL A 71 3.02 -13.75 -1.56
CA VAL A 71 3.34 -13.13 -2.84
C VAL A 71 4.35 -12.02 -2.60
N THR A 72 5.47 -12.05 -3.33
CA THR A 72 6.54 -11.05 -3.22
C THR A 72 6.77 -10.41 -4.57
N LEU A 73 6.70 -9.08 -4.59
CA LEU A 73 7.15 -8.25 -5.69
C LEU A 73 8.50 -7.66 -5.31
N GLU A 74 9.52 -7.90 -6.12
CA GLU A 74 10.81 -7.22 -6.00
C GLU A 74 10.81 -6.01 -6.94
N ASN A 75 11.23 -4.86 -6.44
CA ASN A 75 11.09 -3.56 -7.09
C ASN A 75 12.37 -2.72 -6.94
N ASP A 76 12.61 -1.85 -7.91
CA ASP A 76 13.79 -0.98 -7.97
C ASP A 76 13.79 0.18 -6.96
N SER A 77 12.64 0.50 -6.40
CA SER A 77 12.41 1.62 -5.49
C SER A 77 11.25 1.32 -4.56
N GLU A 78 11.23 1.88 -3.35
CA GLU A 78 10.16 1.60 -2.37
C GLU A 78 8.76 1.95 -2.90
N LEU A 79 7.81 1.01 -2.75
CA LEU A 79 6.44 1.15 -3.21
C LEU A 79 5.51 1.52 -2.06
N LYS A 80 4.61 2.48 -2.31
CA LYS A 80 3.52 2.80 -1.39
C LYS A 80 2.27 2.03 -1.78
N THR A 81 1.59 1.48 -0.79
CA THR A 81 0.40 0.67 -1.04
C THR A 81 -0.75 0.99 -0.09
N THR A 82 -1.96 0.74 -0.58
CA THR A 82 -3.15 0.62 0.24
C THR A 82 -3.84 -0.69 -0.10
N HIS A 83 -4.50 -1.31 0.87
CA HIS A 83 -5.20 -2.56 0.63
C HIS A 83 -6.52 -2.60 1.41
N PHE A 84 -7.47 -3.38 0.91
CA PHE A 84 -8.74 -3.63 1.57
C PHE A 84 -9.34 -4.96 1.10
N LEU A 85 -10.20 -5.53 1.94
CA LEU A 85 -10.97 -6.73 1.61
C LEU A 85 -12.34 -6.34 1.04
N VAL A 86 -12.81 -7.12 0.08
CA VAL A 86 -14.15 -7.02 -0.49
C VAL A 86 -14.83 -8.38 -0.32
N LYS A 87 -16.07 -8.39 0.16
CA LYS A 87 -16.90 -9.60 0.26
C LYS A 87 -17.71 -9.83 -1.02
N ASP A 88 -18.25 -11.03 -1.16
CA ASP A 88 -19.19 -11.41 -2.24
C ASP A 88 -18.66 -11.15 -3.68
N PRO A 89 -17.64 -11.88 -4.17
CA PRO A 89 -16.84 -12.90 -3.47
C PRO A 89 -15.66 -12.28 -2.69
N ASN A 90 -15.07 -13.07 -1.78
CA ASN A 90 -13.88 -12.70 -1.01
C ASN A 90 -12.73 -12.30 -1.94
N ARG A 91 -12.26 -11.06 -1.78
CA ARG A 91 -11.17 -10.49 -2.57
C ARG A 91 -10.27 -9.64 -1.71
N LEU A 92 -8.96 -9.76 -1.92
CA LEU A 92 -7.99 -8.78 -1.46
C LEU A 92 -7.64 -7.84 -2.61
N VAL A 93 -7.91 -6.55 -2.43
CA VAL A 93 -7.59 -5.50 -3.39
C VAL A 93 -6.40 -4.71 -2.86
N ILE A 94 -5.39 -4.52 -3.70
CA ILE A 94 -4.17 -3.78 -3.37
C ILE A 94 -3.93 -2.74 -4.47
N ASP A 95 -3.89 -1.47 -4.07
CA ASP A 95 -3.49 -0.36 -4.92
C ASP A 95 -2.05 0.01 -4.62
N ILE A 96 -1.21 0.00 -5.66
CA ILE A 96 0.22 0.29 -5.60
C ILE A 96 0.48 1.59 -6.34
N GLU A 97 0.96 2.60 -5.62
CA GLU A 97 1.32 3.90 -6.18
C GLU A 97 2.74 3.90 -6.75
N GLY A 98 2.98 4.76 -7.74
CA GLY A 98 4.30 4.87 -8.35
C GLY A 98 4.59 3.76 -9.37
N LEU A 99 3.58 2.98 -9.78
CA LEU A 99 3.76 1.83 -10.64
C LEU A 99 2.93 1.95 -11.93
N GLU A 100 3.53 1.54 -13.03
CA GLU A 100 2.87 1.40 -14.33
C GLU A 100 2.81 -0.07 -14.74
N LEU A 101 1.70 -0.45 -15.37
CA LEU A 101 1.46 -1.84 -15.73
C LEU A 101 2.44 -2.32 -16.81
N ASN A 102 3.37 -3.20 -16.44
CA ASN A 102 4.38 -3.78 -17.35
C ASN A 102 4.20 -5.29 -17.55
N ALA A 103 4.99 -5.88 -18.46
CA ALA A 103 4.92 -7.30 -18.79
C ALA A 103 5.31 -8.21 -17.60
N THR A 104 6.30 -7.81 -16.80
CA THR A 104 6.76 -8.57 -15.62
C THR A 104 5.64 -8.74 -14.61
N LEU A 105 4.89 -7.68 -14.33
CA LEU A 105 3.77 -7.75 -13.39
C LEU A 105 2.62 -8.62 -13.91
N ARG A 106 2.41 -8.66 -15.24
CA ARG A 106 1.44 -9.59 -15.85
C ARG A 106 1.84 -11.05 -15.68
N GLN A 107 3.14 -11.36 -15.49
CA GLN A 107 3.59 -12.72 -15.17
C GLN A 107 3.08 -13.22 -13.82
N LEU A 108 2.72 -12.32 -12.89
CA LEU A 108 2.09 -12.71 -11.62
C LEU A 108 0.87 -13.60 -11.87
N VAL A 109 0.03 -13.25 -12.86
CA VAL A 109 -1.18 -14.01 -13.22
C VAL A 109 -0.85 -15.45 -13.57
N ALA A 110 0.28 -15.68 -14.27
CA ALA A 110 0.70 -17.02 -14.68
C ALA A 110 1.39 -17.83 -13.56
N LYS A 111 1.83 -17.18 -12.48
CA LYS A 111 2.51 -17.83 -11.36
C LYS A 111 1.55 -18.37 -10.30
N ILE A 112 0.30 -17.91 -10.31
CA ILE A 112 -0.73 -18.41 -9.41
C ILE A 112 -1.22 -19.75 -9.96
N GLN A 113 -0.87 -20.81 -9.26
CA GLN A 113 -1.23 -22.17 -9.64
C GLN A 113 -2.64 -22.51 -9.14
N GLY A 114 -3.30 -23.49 -9.78
CA GLY A 114 -4.67 -23.86 -9.41
C GLY A 114 -4.78 -24.52 -8.03
N ASP A 115 -3.68 -25.08 -7.54
CA ASP A 115 -3.52 -25.77 -6.25
C ASP A 115 -3.16 -24.84 -5.08
N ASP A 116 -2.98 -23.53 -5.31
CA ASP A 116 -2.81 -22.55 -4.23
C ASP A 116 -4.00 -22.60 -3.25
N PRO A 117 -3.80 -22.81 -1.94
CA PRO A 117 -4.92 -23.05 -1.02
C PRO A 117 -5.84 -21.85 -0.83
N TYR A 118 -5.34 -20.61 -1.02
CA TYR A 118 -6.10 -19.40 -0.70
C TYR A 118 -6.43 -18.53 -1.90
N ILE A 119 -5.59 -18.54 -2.93
CA ILE A 119 -5.76 -17.69 -4.12
C ILE A 119 -6.41 -18.51 -5.23
N LYS A 120 -7.58 -18.07 -5.68
CA LYS A 120 -8.26 -18.65 -6.85
C LYS A 120 -7.66 -18.14 -8.16
N GLN A 121 -7.44 -16.83 -8.24
CA GLN A 121 -6.82 -16.17 -9.39
C GLN A 121 -6.37 -14.77 -8.99
N VAL A 122 -5.49 -14.17 -9.82
CA VAL A 122 -5.07 -12.78 -9.67
C VAL A 122 -5.40 -12.00 -10.92
N ARG A 123 -5.92 -10.80 -10.72
CA ARG A 123 -6.14 -9.81 -11.78
C ARG A 123 -5.25 -8.61 -11.55
N VAL A 124 -4.64 -8.13 -12.63
CA VAL A 124 -3.75 -6.98 -12.62
C VAL A 124 -4.28 -5.97 -13.63
N GLY A 125 -4.45 -4.72 -13.21
CA GLY A 125 -4.92 -3.65 -14.10
C GLY A 125 -4.43 -2.28 -13.66
N GLN A 126 -4.34 -1.36 -14.61
CA GLN A 126 -4.13 0.05 -14.29
C GLN A 126 -5.41 0.62 -13.69
N ASN A 127 -5.38 1.07 -12.44
CA ASN A 127 -6.55 1.62 -11.74
C ASN A 127 -6.76 3.09 -12.09
N ARG A 128 -5.66 3.85 -12.10
CA ARG A 128 -5.56 5.26 -12.48
C ARG A 128 -4.11 5.55 -12.87
N PRO A 129 -3.78 6.73 -13.44
CA PRO A 129 -2.39 7.04 -13.79
C PRO A 129 -1.46 6.83 -12.59
N ASN A 130 -0.33 6.15 -12.80
CA ASN A 130 0.67 5.84 -11.79
C ASN A 130 0.17 4.97 -10.60
N VAL A 131 -0.99 4.31 -10.73
CA VAL A 131 -1.49 3.35 -9.73
C VAL A 131 -1.97 2.07 -10.39
N VAL A 132 -1.28 0.97 -10.09
CA VAL A 132 -1.70 -0.38 -10.46
C VAL A 132 -2.54 -0.99 -9.36
N ARG A 133 -3.62 -1.68 -9.74
CA ARG A 133 -4.43 -2.49 -8.84
C ARG A 133 -4.19 -3.97 -9.07
N LEU A 134 -3.87 -4.66 -7.98
CA LEU A 134 -3.91 -6.12 -7.88
C LEU A 134 -5.21 -6.52 -7.20
N VAL A 135 -5.89 -7.52 -7.75
CA VAL A 135 -7.07 -8.13 -7.15
C VAL A 135 -6.84 -9.63 -7.06
N PHE A 136 -6.68 -10.11 -5.83
CA PHE A 136 -6.63 -11.53 -5.51
C PHE A 136 -8.05 -12.00 -5.25
N ASP A 137 -8.57 -12.88 -6.10
CA ASP A 137 -9.82 -13.57 -5.83
C ASP A 137 -9.51 -14.74 -4.90
N LEU A 138 -10.20 -14.82 -3.78
CA LEU A 138 -9.85 -15.73 -2.69
C LEU A 138 -10.78 -16.95 -2.67
N LYS A 139 -10.24 -18.09 -2.22
CA LYS A 139 -10.98 -19.33 -1.98
C LYS A 139 -11.70 -19.31 -0.64
N GLU A 140 -11.18 -18.56 0.34
CA GLU A 140 -11.75 -18.40 1.67
C GLU A 140 -11.48 -17.00 2.25
N GLU A 141 -11.90 -16.75 3.49
CA GLU A 141 -11.58 -15.50 4.20
C GLU A 141 -10.13 -15.55 4.72
N ILE A 142 -9.40 -14.44 4.56
CA ILE A 142 -8.01 -14.32 4.96
C ILE A 142 -7.80 -13.07 5.83
N ASN A 143 -6.76 -13.08 6.66
CA ASN A 143 -6.23 -11.94 7.38
C ASN A 143 -4.89 -11.50 6.73
N PRO A 144 -4.91 -10.48 5.84
CA PRO A 144 -3.74 -10.15 5.04
C PRO A 144 -2.70 -9.37 5.84
N GLN A 145 -1.43 -9.63 5.58
CA GLN A 145 -0.34 -8.76 5.98
C GLN A 145 0.34 -8.18 4.74
N VAL A 146 0.44 -6.85 4.66
CA VAL A 146 1.06 -6.14 3.54
C VAL A 146 2.14 -5.22 4.09
N PHE A 147 3.38 -5.45 3.69
CA PHE A 147 4.53 -4.71 4.19
C PHE A 147 5.68 -4.65 3.18
N THR A 148 6.60 -3.71 3.39
CA THR A 148 7.80 -3.53 2.56
C THR A 148 9.06 -3.93 3.31
N LEU A 149 10.05 -4.45 2.60
CA LEU A 149 11.39 -4.67 3.10
C LEU A 149 12.39 -3.81 2.32
N PRO A 150 13.37 -3.18 2.98
CA PRO A 150 14.46 -2.49 2.30
C PRO A 150 15.37 -3.49 1.56
N PRO A 151 16.21 -2.99 0.63
CA PRO A 151 17.23 -3.80 -0.03
C PRO A 151 18.17 -4.43 0.98
N VAL A 152 18.53 -5.69 0.74
CA VAL A 152 19.50 -6.44 1.57
C VAL A 152 20.17 -7.53 0.73
N GLY A 153 21.49 -7.62 0.82
CA GLY A 153 22.28 -8.53 -0.02
C GLY A 153 22.03 -8.28 -1.50
N GLY A 154 21.72 -9.34 -2.25
CA GLY A 154 21.39 -9.26 -3.68
C GLY A 154 19.94 -8.86 -4.02
N TYR A 155 19.07 -8.70 -3.01
CA TYR A 155 17.67 -8.36 -3.21
C TYR A 155 17.44 -6.85 -3.14
N GLN A 156 16.64 -6.31 -4.05
CA GLN A 156 16.19 -4.92 -4.03
C GLN A 156 15.03 -4.72 -3.03
N HIS A 157 14.31 -3.61 -3.16
CA HIS A 157 13.11 -3.39 -2.36
C HIS A 157 12.10 -4.50 -2.61
N ARG A 158 11.38 -4.91 -1.57
CA ARG A 158 10.36 -5.97 -1.69
C ARG A 158 9.06 -5.50 -1.08
N LEU A 159 7.98 -5.67 -1.83
CA LEU A 159 6.61 -5.55 -1.35
C LEU A 159 6.04 -6.95 -1.17
N ILE A 160 5.64 -7.28 0.05
CA ILE A 160 5.21 -8.62 0.47
C ILE A 160 3.74 -8.59 0.84
N PHE A 161 3.02 -9.61 0.38
CA PHE A 161 1.64 -9.91 0.73
C PHE A 161 1.58 -11.32 1.31
N ASP A 162 1.28 -11.44 2.60
CA ASP A 162 1.00 -12.72 3.23
C ASP A 162 -0.50 -12.87 3.43
N LEU A 163 -1.06 -13.96 2.93
CA LEU A 163 -2.48 -14.27 3.01
C LEU A 163 -2.65 -15.43 3.99
N TYR A 164 -2.84 -15.11 5.27
CA TYR A 164 -3.15 -16.10 6.31
C TYR A 164 -4.65 -16.41 6.30
N PRO A 165 -5.08 -17.68 6.39
CA PRO A 165 -6.49 -18.00 6.53
C PRO A 165 -7.04 -17.46 7.86
N VAL A 166 -8.30 -17.04 7.86
CA VAL A 166 -8.99 -16.69 9.12
C VAL A 166 -9.18 -17.95 9.99
N ASN A 167 -9.36 -19.11 9.36
CA ASN A 167 -9.49 -20.40 10.02
C ASN A 167 -8.32 -21.29 9.59
N PRO A 168 -7.18 -21.27 10.29
CA PRO A 168 -6.02 -22.09 9.92
C PRO A 168 -6.34 -23.58 10.04
N PRO A 169 -5.74 -24.43 9.19
CA PRO A 169 -5.83 -25.88 9.33
C PRO A 169 -5.36 -26.34 10.72
N ASP A 170 -6.09 -27.28 11.34
CA ASP A 170 -5.66 -27.88 12.60
C ASP A 170 -4.61 -28.97 12.33
N PRO A 171 -3.35 -28.77 12.77
CA PRO A 171 -2.28 -29.72 12.52
C PRO A 171 -2.51 -31.06 13.23
N ILE A 172 -3.15 -31.07 14.40
CA ILE A 172 -3.43 -32.30 15.14
C ILE A 172 -4.52 -33.10 14.44
N ALA A 173 -5.58 -32.42 13.97
CA ALA A 173 -6.61 -33.07 13.19
C ALA A 173 -6.05 -33.65 11.88
N ALA A 174 -5.12 -32.95 11.22
CA ALA A 174 -4.44 -33.46 10.03
C ALA A 174 -3.66 -34.75 10.32
N LEU A 175 -2.89 -34.80 11.41
CA LEU A 175 -2.15 -35.99 11.82
C LEU A 175 -3.05 -37.17 12.18
N ILE A 176 -4.18 -36.92 12.86
CA ILE A 176 -5.17 -37.98 13.18
C ILE A 176 -5.74 -38.57 11.88
N ASN A 177 -6.14 -37.71 10.94
CA ASN A 177 -6.67 -38.15 9.66
C ASN A 177 -5.64 -38.94 8.83
N GLU A 178 -4.37 -38.56 8.90
CA GLU A 178 -3.28 -39.30 8.25
C GLU A 178 -3.05 -40.66 8.92
N TRP A 179 -3.06 -40.70 10.26
CA TRP A 179 -2.95 -41.95 11.02
C TRP A 179 -4.07 -42.92 10.67
N ASP A 180 -5.32 -42.47 10.65
CA ASP A 180 -6.50 -43.29 10.34
C ASP A 180 -6.48 -43.81 8.90
N LYS A 181 -6.01 -43.00 7.94
CA LYS A 181 -5.82 -43.43 6.54
C LYS A 181 -4.76 -44.53 6.42
N ASN A 182 -3.69 -44.43 7.20
CA ASN A 182 -2.59 -45.39 7.20
C ASN A 182 -2.88 -46.64 8.05
N HIS A 183 -3.84 -46.56 8.98
CA HIS A 183 -4.23 -47.64 9.89
C HIS A 183 -5.75 -47.87 9.93
N PRO A 184 -6.39 -48.24 8.80
CA PRO A 184 -7.84 -48.38 8.69
C PRO A 184 -8.45 -49.48 9.60
N GLY A 185 -7.62 -50.35 10.20
CA GLY A 185 -8.02 -51.42 11.10
C GLY A 185 -8.10 -51.05 12.59
N ASP A 186 -7.45 -49.95 13.01
CA ASP A 186 -7.31 -49.62 14.43
C ASP A 186 -8.49 -48.81 14.98
N ALA A 187 -9.17 -48.05 14.13
CA ALA A 187 -10.35 -47.24 14.49
C ALA A 187 -11.56 -48.10 14.91
N GLN A 188 -11.68 -49.34 14.41
CA GLN A 188 -12.81 -50.23 14.72
C GLN A 188 -12.69 -50.90 16.10
N SER A 189 -11.52 -50.84 16.74
CA SER A 189 -11.29 -51.40 18.07
C SER A 189 -11.77 -50.49 19.21
N LYS A 190 -11.91 -49.17 18.97
CA LYS A 190 -12.32 -48.19 20.00
C LYS A 190 -13.82 -47.85 20.00
N ALA A 191 -14.55 -48.14 18.92
CA ALA A 191 -15.98 -47.85 18.82
C ALA A 191 -16.91 -49.00 19.29
N ARG A 192 -16.36 -50.14 19.75
CA ARG A 192 -17.15 -51.34 20.11
C ARG A 192 -17.24 -51.66 21.61
N GLN A 193 -16.78 -50.77 22.49
CA GLN A 193 -17.02 -50.94 23.93
C GLN A 193 -17.87 -49.78 24.46
N GLY A 194 -19.12 -49.74 24.00
CA GLY A 194 -20.21 -49.21 24.83
C GLY A 194 -20.47 -50.20 25.97
N PRO A 195 -20.91 -49.76 27.15
CA PRO A 195 -21.16 -50.65 28.29
C PRO A 195 -22.25 -51.68 27.92
N PRO A 196 -22.08 -52.98 28.22
CA PRO A 196 -23.22 -53.88 28.21
C PRO A 196 -24.11 -53.53 29.40
N ASP A 197 -25.37 -53.18 29.11
CA ASP A 197 -26.43 -53.14 30.11
C ASP A 197 -26.54 -54.52 30.77
N GLY A 198 -26.11 -54.60 32.03
CA GLY A 198 -26.17 -55.81 32.84
C GLY A 198 -26.02 -55.43 34.30
N LYS A 199 -27.15 -55.23 34.98
CA LYS A 199 -27.24 -55.05 36.42
C LYS A 199 -26.47 -56.16 37.13
N HIS A 200 -25.52 -55.83 38.02
CA HIS A 200 -25.16 -56.59 39.21
C HIS A 200 -24.57 -55.60 40.22
N ASP A 201 -25.28 -55.47 41.34
CA ASP A 201 -24.92 -55.17 42.72
C ASP A 201 -23.62 -54.41 43.07
N ALA A 202 -23.74 -53.54 44.08
CA ALA A 202 -22.75 -52.58 44.53
C ALA A 202 -21.56 -53.19 45.27
N TRP A 203 -20.33 -52.83 44.87
CA TRP A 203 -19.11 -52.94 45.67
C TRP A 203 -18.29 -51.63 45.65
N PRO A 204 -17.49 -51.38 46.70
CA PRO A 204 -17.17 -50.04 47.19
C PRO A 204 -16.06 -49.32 46.42
N LYS A 205 -16.07 -47.99 46.55
CA LYS A 205 -14.99 -47.11 46.09
C LYS A 205 -13.69 -47.46 46.82
N GLU A 206 -12.69 -47.91 46.08
CA GLU A 206 -11.28 -47.88 46.50
C GLU A 206 -10.45 -47.15 45.44
N ASP A 207 -9.47 -46.40 45.96
CA ASP A 207 -8.78 -45.29 45.32
C ASP A 207 -7.97 -45.69 44.08
N ALA A 208 -8.24 -45.03 42.95
CA ALA A 208 -7.45 -45.21 41.72
C ALA A 208 -6.07 -44.55 41.87
N PRO A 209 -4.97 -45.21 41.47
CA PRO A 209 -3.69 -44.52 41.35
C PRO A 209 -3.74 -43.57 40.15
N ASP A 210 -3.40 -42.30 40.42
CA ASP A 210 -3.18 -41.26 39.43
C ASP A 210 -1.95 -41.59 38.58
N VAL A 211 -2.17 -42.20 37.41
CA VAL A 211 -1.12 -42.43 36.42
C VAL A 211 -1.00 -41.22 35.50
N THR A 212 -0.24 -40.24 35.97
CA THR A 212 0.41 -39.23 35.12
C THR A 212 1.18 -39.95 34.00
N ARG A 213 0.68 -39.92 32.76
CA ARG A 213 1.43 -40.41 31.61
C ARG A 213 2.57 -39.45 31.34
N MET A 214 3.79 -39.82 31.76
CA MET A 214 5.02 -39.16 31.34
C MET A 214 5.18 -39.30 29.82
N LEU A 215 5.18 -38.17 29.11
CA LEU A 215 5.57 -38.10 27.71
C LEU A 215 7.06 -37.73 27.66
N THR A 216 7.91 -38.64 27.18
CA THR A 216 9.33 -38.35 26.99
C THR A 216 9.52 -37.48 25.75
N ILE A 217 9.86 -36.21 25.96
CA ILE A 217 10.23 -35.28 24.90
C ILE A 217 11.75 -35.30 24.78
N VAL A 218 12.27 -35.65 23.61
CA VAL A 218 13.68 -35.51 23.28
C VAL A 218 13.84 -34.16 22.58
N LEU A 219 14.33 -33.16 23.30
CA LEU A 219 14.79 -31.90 22.71
C LEU A 219 16.24 -32.11 22.24
N ASP A 220 16.49 -31.98 20.94
CA ASP A 220 17.84 -31.95 20.38
C ASP A 220 18.36 -30.51 20.34
N PRO A 221 19.38 -30.14 21.14
CA PRO A 221 20.01 -28.83 21.04
C PRO A 221 21.17 -28.91 20.02
N GLY A 222 20.91 -28.57 18.77
CA GLY A 222 21.97 -28.04 17.91
C GLY A 222 21.82 -28.21 16.40
N HIS A 223 21.78 -27.08 15.69
CA HIS A 223 22.94 -26.67 14.89
C HIS A 223 22.84 -25.17 14.62
N GLY A 224 23.78 -24.40 15.19
CA GLY A 224 24.03 -23.04 14.75
C GLY A 224 24.78 -23.06 13.42
N GLY A 225 24.26 -22.31 12.45
CA GLY A 225 24.95 -21.90 11.25
C GLY A 225 24.44 -20.53 10.87
N GLU A 226 25.33 -19.54 10.82
CA GLU A 226 25.07 -18.24 10.19
C GLU A 226 25.18 -18.47 8.67
N ASP A 227 24.11 -18.17 7.93
CA ASP A 227 24.13 -18.23 6.47
C ASP A 227 24.66 -16.91 5.87
N PRO A 228 25.69 -16.95 5.00
CA PRO A 228 26.19 -15.79 4.25
C PRO A 228 25.31 -15.37 3.07
#